data_AF-A0A0A1TPB7-F1
#
_entry.id   AF-A0A0A1TPB7-F1
#
_cell.length_a   1.000
_cell.length_b   1.000
_cell.length_c   1.000
_cell.angle_alpha   90.00
_cell.angle_beta   90.00
_cell.angle_gamma   90.00
#
_symmetry.space_group_name_H-M   'P 1'
#
loop_
_entity.id
_entity.type
_entity.pdbx_description
1 polymer ?
#
loop_
_entity_poly.entity_id
_entity_poly.type
_entity_poly.pdbx_seq_one_letter_code
_entity_poly.pdbx_strand_id
1 'polypeptide(L)'
;MMTEDLYLLGGQFAILCQFAHPDLAKSSYNHSRFATCVAIRLRNTVRFLNAAVYGTPGEKTAVFSIIHKYHSRVKGNDYDANNPELHKWTVATSFAGLLVIYETFIGKLAPQDMKALYHQSVVFGTSLQMTPEM
;
A
#
# COMPACT_ATOMS: atom_id res chain seq x y z
N MET A 1 -16.99 0.12 -1.68
CA MET A 1 -16.36 -0.82 -2.62
C MET A 1 -15.25 -1.60 -1.94
N MET A 2 -14.29 -0.94 -1.26
CA MET A 2 -13.27 -1.54 -0.38
C MET A 2 -13.81 -2.28 0.88
N THR A 3 -15.08 -2.68 0.91
CA THR A 3 -15.74 -3.30 2.08
C THR A 3 -15.61 -4.83 2.12
N GLU A 4 -15.09 -5.43 1.06
CA GLU A 4 -14.89 -6.88 0.95
C GLU A 4 -13.51 -7.27 1.49
N ASP A 5 -13.45 -8.18 2.47
CA ASP A 5 -12.16 -8.69 2.99
C ASP A 5 -11.33 -9.41 1.90
N LEU A 6 -11.99 -9.83 0.82
CA LEU A 6 -11.39 -10.48 -0.34
C LEU A 6 -10.17 -9.71 -0.89
N TYR A 7 -10.20 -8.37 -0.87
CA TYR A 7 -9.10 -7.53 -1.37
C TYR A 7 -7.76 -7.80 -0.68
N LEU A 8 -7.75 -8.32 0.54
CA LEU A 8 -6.51 -8.68 1.24
C LEU A 8 -5.73 -9.79 0.56
N LEU A 9 -6.40 -10.65 -0.24
CA LEU A 9 -5.75 -11.67 -1.07
C LEU A 9 -4.93 -11.05 -2.22
N GLY A 10 -5.15 -9.76 -2.53
CA GLY A 10 -4.41 -9.05 -3.57
C GLY A 10 -3.04 -8.59 -3.10
N GLY A 11 -2.81 -8.61 -1.78
CA GLY A 11 -1.57 -8.16 -1.18
C GLY A 11 -0.35 -8.97 -1.65
N GLN A 12 -0.47 -10.28 -1.82
CA GLN A 12 0.65 -11.13 -2.27
C GLN A 12 1.05 -10.78 -3.70
N PHE A 13 0.07 -10.60 -4.60
CA PHE A 13 0.32 -10.14 -5.97
C PHE A 13 1.02 -8.77 -5.96
N ALA A 14 0.46 -7.81 -5.21
CA ALA A 14 1.02 -6.47 -5.12
C ALA A 14 2.47 -6.48 -4.62
N ILE A 15 2.79 -7.30 -3.61
CA ILE A 15 4.15 -7.41 -3.05
C ILE A 15 5.14 -7.93 -4.09
N LEU A 16 4.76 -8.92 -4.91
CA LEU A 16 5.63 -9.41 -5.98
C LEU A 16 5.92 -8.30 -7.00
N CYS A 17 4.90 -7.53 -7.40
CA CYS A 17 5.08 -6.38 -8.28
C CYS A 17 5.89 -5.25 -7.61
N GLN A 18 5.73 -5.02 -6.31
CA GLN A 18 6.52 -4.04 -5.56
C GLN A 18 8.00 -4.41 -5.56
N PHE A 19 8.34 -5.69 -5.34
CA PHE A 19 9.72 -6.17 -5.38
C PHE A 19 10.31 -6.26 -6.78
N ALA A 20 9.53 -6.07 -7.85
CA ALA A 20 10.08 -5.84 -9.18
C ALA A 20 10.80 -4.49 -9.30
N HIS A 21 10.54 -3.53 -8.38
CA HIS A 21 11.30 -2.30 -8.28
C HIS A 21 12.53 -2.51 -7.37
N PRO A 22 13.77 -2.29 -7.85
CA PRO A 22 14.99 -2.65 -7.11
C PRO A 22 15.08 -1.94 -5.77
N ASP A 23 14.70 -0.66 -5.70
CA ASP A 23 14.81 0.13 -4.47
C ASP A 23 13.86 -0.37 -3.37
N LEU A 24 12.64 -0.80 -3.73
CA LEU A 24 11.70 -1.39 -2.78
C LEU A 24 12.19 -2.77 -2.31
N ALA A 25 12.73 -3.57 -3.23
CA ALA A 25 13.30 -4.88 -2.89
C ALA A 25 14.50 -4.75 -1.94
N LYS A 26 15.47 -3.88 -2.27
CA LYS A 26 16.65 -3.58 -1.43
C LYS A 26 16.25 -3.01 -0.07
N SER A 27 15.34 -2.04 -0.06
CA SER A 27 14.80 -1.43 1.17
C SER A 27 14.20 -2.49 2.09
N SER A 28 13.33 -3.35 1.55
CA SER A 28 12.74 -4.45 2.31
C SER A 28 13.80 -5.45 2.79
N TYR A 29 14.72 -5.87 1.92
CA TYR A 29 15.77 -6.82 2.28
C TYR A 29 16.66 -6.31 3.43
N ASN A 30 17.07 -5.04 3.39
CA ASN A 30 17.99 -4.47 4.36
C ASN A 30 17.32 -4.07 5.68
N HIS A 31 16.03 -3.68 5.66
CA HIS A 31 15.36 -3.06 6.81
C HIS A 31 14.15 -3.84 7.35
N SER A 32 13.74 -4.92 6.70
CA SER A 32 12.53 -5.66 7.07
C SER A 32 12.83 -7.12 7.37
N ARG A 33 12.20 -7.64 8.44
CA ARG A 33 12.14 -9.07 8.74
C ARG A 33 10.94 -9.74 8.05
N PHE A 34 10.57 -9.23 6.86
CA PHE A 34 9.30 -9.55 6.17
C PHE A 34 9.01 -11.06 6.13
N ALA A 35 9.97 -11.85 5.63
CA ALA A 35 9.82 -13.30 5.46
C ALA A 35 9.58 -14.05 6.79
N THR A 36 10.10 -13.54 7.90
CA THR A 36 9.98 -14.19 9.23
C THR A 36 8.84 -13.61 10.09
N CYS A 37 8.18 -12.54 9.64
CA CYS A 37 7.18 -11.82 10.44
C CYS A 37 5.91 -11.48 9.65
N VAL A 38 5.53 -12.34 8.68
CA VAL A 38 4.41 -12.09 7.74
C VAL A 38 3.11 -11.74 8.45
N ALA A 39 2.72 -12.49 9.50
CA ALA A 39 1.46 -12.23 10.21
C ALA A 39 1.43 -10.86 10.91
N ILE A 40 2.54 -10.45 11.52
CA ILE A 40 2.66 -9.13 12.17
C ILE A 40 2.64 -8.02 11.11
N ARG A 41 3.35 -8.24 10.00
CA ARG A 41 3.39 -7.32 8.86
C ARG A 41 2.01 -7.11 8.26
N LEU A 42 1.26 -8.19 8.04
CA LEU A 42 -0.11 -8.13 7.54
C LEU A 42 -1.01 -7.34 8.50
N ARG A 43 -0.95 -7.62 9.81
CA ARG A 43 -1.74 -6.90 10.81
C ARG A 43 -1.47 -5.39 10.78
N ASN A 44 -0.21 -4.99 10.65
CA ASN A 44 0.15 -3.57 10.56
C ASN A 44 -0.33 -2.94 9.25
N THR A 45 -0.24 -3.66 8.12
CA THR A 45 -0.80 -3.20 6.85
C THR A 45 -2.31 -3.02 6.93
N VAL A 46 -3.05 -3.99 7.49
CA VAL A 46 -4.52 -3.88 7.66
C VAL A 46 -4.90 -2.70 8.55
N ARG A 47 -4.15 -2.45 9.64
CA ARG A 47 -4.35 -1.26 10.49
C ARG A 47 -4.16 0.05 9.70
N PHE A 48 -3.11 0.12 8.88
CA PHE A 48 -2.87 1.28 8.03
C PHE A 48 -4.01 1.48 7.02
N LEU A 49 -4.39 0.43 6.28
CA LEU A 49 -5.44 0.51 5.27
C LEU A 49 -6.77 0.95 5.89
N ASN A 50 -7.15 0.36 7.02
CA ASN A 50 -8.37 0.74 7.73
C ASN A 50 -8.34 2.19 8.22
N ALA A 51 -7.23 2.64 8.81
CA ALA A 51 -7.10 4.04 9.23
C ALA A 51 -7.15 4.99 8.02
N ALA A 52 -6.51 4.64 6.91
CA ALA A 52 -6.48 5.48 5.71
C ALA A 52 -7.87 5.65 5.08
N VAL A 53 -8.64 4.56 4.99
CA VAL A 53 -9.96 4.57 4.35
C VAL A 53 -11.06 5.04 5.31
N TYR A 54 -11.08 4.52 6.53
CA TYR A 54 -12.21 4.67 7.47
C TYR A 54 -11.89 5.48 8.74
N GLY A 55 -10.61 5.77 8.99
CA GLY A 55 -10.20 6.43 10.22
C GLY A 55 -10.67 7.88 10.33
N THR A 56 -10.96 8.30 11.56
CA THR A 56 -11.12 9.71 11.93
C THR A 56 -9.81 10.48 11.72
N PRO A 57 -9.85 11.83 11.67
CA PRO A 57 -8.63 12.64 11.56
C PRO A 57 -7.58 12.34 12.65
N GLY A 58 -8.03 12.07 13.88
CA GLY A 58 -7.16 11.70 14.99
C GLY A 58 -6.49 10.33 14.80
N GLU A 59 -7.24 9.32 14.38
CA GLU A 59 -6.71 7.98 14.10
C GLU A 59 -5.73 7.99 12.93
N LYS A 60 -6.05 8.72 11.84
CA LYS A 60 -5.14 8.92 10.71
C LYS A 60 -3.82 9.51 11.16
N THR A 61 -3.88 10.62 11.92
CA THR A 61 -2.68 11.28 12.46
C THR A 61 -1.85 10.33 13.32
N ALA A 62 -2.50 9.58 14.22
CA ALA A 62 -1.82 8.64 15.10
C ALA A 62 -1.14 7.51 14.32
N VAL A 63 -1.82 6.89 13.36
CA VAL A 63 -1.26 5.78 12.58
C VAL A 63 -0.17 6.26 11.61
N PHE A 64 -0.40 7.35 10.88
CA PHE A 64 0.55 7.83 9.88
C PHE A 64 1.84 8.35 10.51
N SER A 65 1.75 9.03 11.67
CA SER A 65 2.96 9.50 12.38
C SER A 65 3.90 8.35 12.77
N ILE A 66 3.35 7.19 13.15
CA ILE A 66 4.13 5.98 13.43
C ILE A 66 4.83 5.50 12.15
N ILE A 67 4.11 5.42 11.03
CA ILE A 67 4.66 4.97 9.76
C ILE A 67 5.79 5.90 9.30
N HIS A 68 5.57 7.21 9.29
CA HIS A 68 6.59 8.20 8.94
C HIS A 68 7.83 8.08 9.83
N LYS A 69 7.65 7.86 11.14
CA LYS A 69 8.77 7.65 12.09
C LYS A 69 9.60 6.41 11.76
N TYR A 70 8.98 5.33 11.29
CA TYR A 70 9.73 4.14 10.88
C TYR A 70 10.35 4.32 9.49
N HIS A 71 9.61 4.86 8.52
CA HIS A 71 10.09 5.08 7.16
C HIS A 71 11.26 6.08 7.10
N SER A 72 11.32 7.07 8.00
CA SER A 72 12.45 8.01 8.05
C SER A 72 13.81 7.35 8.32
N ARG A 73 13.80 6.12 8.85
CA ARG A 73 15.00 5.31 9.15
C ARG A 73 15.33 4.31 8.04
N VAL A 74 14.49 4.18 7.03
CA VAL A 74 14.63 3.21 5.94
C VAL A 74 15.22 3.95 4.74
N LYS A 75 16.55 4.08 4.75
CA LYS A 75 17.32 4.77 3.74
C LYS A 75 18.65 4.05 3.50
N GLY A 76 19.03 3.92 2.23
CA GLY A 76 20.33 3.47 1.77
C GLY A 76 20.97 4.49 0.86
N ASN A 77 22.12 4.13 0.26
CA ASN A 77 22.82 5.03 -0.68
C ASN A 77 21.98 5.31 -1.95
N ASP A 78 21.11 4.36 -2.33
CA ASP A 78 20.36 4.34 -3.57
C ASP A 78 18.83 4.23 -3.36
N TYR A 79 18.33 4.32 -2.12
CA TYR A 79 16.88 4.32 -1.85
C TYR A 79 16.49 5.13 -0.61
N ASP A 80 15.29 5.71 -0.63
CA ASP A 80 14.64 6.36 0.51
C ASP A 80 13.18 5.91 0.55
N ALA A 81 12.73 5.35 1.68
CA ALA A 81 11.34 4.92 1.84
C ALA A 81 10.32 6.07 1.84
N ASN A 82 10.77 7.33 1.88
CA ASN A 82 9.92 8.51 1.69
C ASN A 82 9.95 9.06 0.26
N ASN A 83 10.62 8.39 -0.70
CA ASN A 83 10.60 8.80 -2.10
C ASN A 83 9.16 8.70 -2.66
N PRO A 84 8.54 9.82 -3.08
CA PRO A 84 7.17 9.82 -3.61
C PRO A 84 6.96 8.90 -4.81
N GLU A 85 7.99 8.71 -5.65
CA GLU A 85 7.91 7.81 -6.81
C GLU A 85 7.79 6.34 -6.40
N LEU A 86 8.44 5.93 -5.29
CA LEU A 86 8.30 4.58 -4.75
C LEU A 86 6.91 4.37 -4.13
N HIS A 87 6.32 5.42 -3.54
CA HIS A 87 4.93 5.37 -3.08
C HIS A 87 3.95 5.23 -4.24
N LYS A 88 4.15 5.98 -5.33
CA LYS A 88 3.33 5.85 -6.54
C LYS A 88 3.37 4.43 -7.11
N TRP A 89 4.55 3.83 -7.22
CA TRP A 89 4.69 2.42 -7.62
C TRP A 89 3.94 1.46 -6.68
N THR A 90 4.08 1.67 -5.37
CA THR A 90 3.40 0.86 -4.35
C THR A 90 1.88 0.95 -4.45
N VAL A 91 1.33 2.14 -4.69
CA VAL A 91 -0.11 2.35 -4.87
C VAL A 91 -0.60 1.72 -6.17
N ALA A 92 0.11 1.94 -7.27
CA ALA A 92 -0.26 1.39 -8.58
C ALA A 92 -0.31 -0.15 -8.56
N THR A 93 0.70 -0.78 -7.96
CA THR A 93 0.75 -2.24 -7.82
C THR A 93 -0.29 -2.78 -6.83
N SER A 94 -0.62 -2.03 -5.79
CA SER A 94 -1.72 -2.36 -4.88
C SER A 94 -3.06 -2.31 -5.60
N PHE A 95 -3.34 -1.25 -6.36
CA PHE A 95 -4.54 -1.12 -7.18
C PHE A 95 -4.67 -2.26 -8.21
N ALA A 96 -3.57 -2.61 -8.88
CA ALA A 96 -3.54 -3.77 -9.77
C ALA A 96 -3.90 -5.07 -9.03
N GLY A 97 -3.39 -5.29 -7.81
CA GLY A 97 -3.77 -6.43 -6.98
C GLY A 97 -5.25 -6.45 -6.58
N LEU A 98 -5.84 -5.28 -6.29
CA LEU A 98 -7.27 -5.15 -6.00
C LEU A 98 -8.11 -5.58 -7.21
N LEU A 99 -7.75 -5.10 -8.41
CA LEU A 99 -8.44 -5.46 -9.65
C LEU A 99 -8.31 -6.94 -9.97
N VAL A 100 -7.09 -7.49 -9.93
CA VAL A 100 -6.84 -8.91 -10.21
C VAL A 100 -7.72 -9.80 -9.34
N ILE A 101 -7.78 -9.53 -8.04
CA ILE A 101 -8.56 -10.35 -7.12
C ILE A 101 -10.06 -10.15 -7.32
N TYR A 102 -10.53 -8.91 -7.47
CA TYR A 102 -11.95 -8.68 -7.72
C TYR A 102 -12.42 -9.40 -8.99
N GLU A 103 -11.69 -9.22 -10.09
CA GLU A 103 -12.08 -9.81 -11.38
C GLU A 103 -11.95 -11.33 -11.42
N THR A 104 -11.04 -11.90 -10.62
CA THR A 104 -10.89 -13.35 -10.49
C THR A 104 -12.07 -14.01 -9.77
N PHE A 105 -12.60 -13.40 -8.71
CA PHE A 105 -13.58 -14.05 -7.83
C PHE A 105 -15.01 -13.55 -8.00
N ILE A 106 -15.21 -12.29 -8.43
CA ILE A 106 -16.53 -11.66 -8.59
C ILE A 106 -16.87 -11.51 -10.07
N GLY A 107 -15.88 -11.15 -10.89
CA GLY A 107 -16.04 -10.90 -12.32
C GLY A 107 -15.65 -9.48 -12.73
N LYS A 108 -15.72 -9.20 -14.04
CA LYS A 108 -15.24 -7.94 -14.61
C LYS A 108 -15.92 -6.72 -13.98
N LEU A 109 -15.11 -5.77 -13.56
CA LEU A 109 -15.57 -4.57 -12.88
C LEU A 109 -16.02 -3.51 -13.91
N ALA A 110 -17.16 -2.86 -13.70
CA ALA A 110 -17.65 -1.85 -14.64
C ALA A 110 -16.71 -0.63 -14.66
N PRO A 111 -16.58 0.11 -15.78
CA PRO A 111 -15.64 1.23 -15.87
C PRO A 111 -15.83 2.31 -14.80
N GLN A 112 -17.08 2.60 -14.44
CA GLN A 112 -17.44 3.55 -13.38
C GLN A 112 -16.97 3.09 -11.99
N ASP A 113 -17.08 1.79 -11.72
CA ASP A 113 -16.66 1.19 -10.47
C ASP A 113 -15.13 1.17 -10.38
N MET A 114 -14.46 0.96 -11.52
CA MET A 114 -13.00 0.92 -11.59
C MET A 114 -12.42 2.29 -11.24
N LYS A 115 -13.05 3.34 -11.78
CA LYS A 115 -12.71 4.72 -11.45
C LYS A 115 -12.94 5.03 -9.97
N ALA A 116 -14.05 4.56 -9.39
CA ALA A 116 -14.32 4.73 -7.96
C ALA A 116 -13.27 4.01 -7.09
N LEU A 117 -12.92 2.77 -7.42
CA LEU A 117 -11.89 1.99 -6.74
C LEU A 117 -10.51 2.67 -6.88
N TYR A 118 -10.18 3.17 -8.07
CA TYR A 118 -8.96 3.93 -8.31
C TYR A 118 -8.86 5.14 -7.38
N HIS A 119 -9.88 6.00 -7.34
CA HIS A 119 -9.90 7.17 -6.47
C HIS A 119 -9.81 6.80 -4.98
N GLN A 120 -10.45 5.70 -4.55
CA GLN A 120 -10.32 5.19 -3.17
C GLN A 120 -8.89 4.72 -2.87
N SER A 121 -8.19 4.14 -3.83
CA SER A 121 -6.83 3.64 -3.64
C SER A 121 -5.76 4.74 -3.54
N VAL A 122 -6.01 5.92 -4.12
CA VAL A 122 -5.08 7.07 -4.09
C VAL A 122 -4.73 7.48 -2.65
N VAL A 123 -5.67 7.32 -1.71
CA VAL A 123 -5.47 7.64 -0.28
C VAL A 123 -4.29 6.89 0.34
N PHE A 124 -3.93 5.70 -0.18
CA PHE A 124 -2.79 4.94 0.33
C PHE A 124 -1.46 5.64 0.04
N GLY A 125 -1.35 6.36 -1.07
CA GLY A 125 -0.17 7.13 -1.43
C GLY A 125 -0.14 8.48 -0.73
N THR A 126 -1.26 9.21 -0.81
CA THR A 126 -1.35 10.58 -0.29
C THR A 126 -1.40 10.67 1.23
N SER A 127 -1.69 9.57 1.91
CA SER A 127 -1.49 9.45 3.37
C SER A 127 -0.02 9.37 3.79
N LEU A 128 0.90 9.22 2.84
CA LEU A 128 2.33 9.14 3.07
C LEU A 128 3.04 10.32 2.44
N GLN A 129 3.80 10.12 1.36
CA GLN A 129 4.62 11.18 0.74
C GLN A 129 4.23 11.47 -0.71
N MET A 130 3.21 10.80 -1.25
CA MET A 130 2.74 11.06 -2.60
C MET A 130 1.90 12.36 -2.61
N THR A 131 2.16 13.27 -3.55
CA THR A 131 1.32 14.47 -3.67
C THR A 131 0.01 14.13 -4.40
N PRO A 132 -1.07 14.91 -4.23
CA PRO A 132 -2.34 14.66 -4.91
C PRO A 132 -2.29 14.72 -6.45
N GLU A 133 -1.27 15.37 -7.01
CA GLU A 133 -1.08 15.56 -8.45
C GLU A 133 -0.37 14.38 -9.14
N MET A 134 0.24 13.49 -8.35
CA MET A 134 0.94 12.28 -8.81
C MET A 134 -0.03 11.13 -9.09
#